data_AF-A0AAV2G4W2-F1
#
_entry.id   AF-A0AAV2G4W2-F1
#
_cell.length_a   1.000
_cell.length_b   1.000
_cell.length_c   1.000
_cell.angle_alpha   90.00
_cell.angle_beta   90.00
_cell.angle_gamma   90.00
#
_symmetry.space_group_name_H-M   'P 1'
#
loop_
_entity.id
_entity.type
_entity.pdbx_description
1 polymer ?
#
loop_
_entity_poly.entity_id
_entity_poly.type
_entity_poly.pdbx_seq_one_letter_code
_entity_poly.pdbx_strand_id
1 'polypeptide(L)'
;MGDLMGSHLELHPKSKTVRVEAQSGQYLRREKVRDVTQRTRRNRIVALKDELGNWEEDQAILQDLARNYYAQLYLDNGDPAASLPSGFSNLPQNAWEALTMNVTDDEFYQAVAAMGSLKAPGKDGLNPLFYKKCWEFVGKDMIQFARSCWEDPRKVKRVNATILVLIPKVAKPTLL
;
A
#
# COMPACT_ATOMS: atom_id res chain seq x y z
N MET A 1 -39.53 -39.85 21.86
CA MET A 1 -39.80 -38.74 22.79
C MET A 1 -38.45 -38.09 23.07
N GLY A 2 -38.06 -37.11 22.24
CA GLY A 2 -36.76 -36.45 22.31
C GLY A 2 -36.90 -35.15 23.09
N ASP A 3 -36.06 -34.98 24.11
CA ASP A 3 -35.95 -33.76 24.89
C ASP A 3 -35.02 -32.79 24.13
N LEU A 4 -35.57 -31.64 23.75
CA LEU A 4 -34.87 -30.56 23.06
C LEU A 4 -34.32 -29.57 24.10
N MET A 5 -33.08 -29.78 24.53
CA MET A 5 -32.32 -28.69 25.15
C MET A 5 -31.74 -27.79 24.05
N GLY A 6 -32.38 -26.64 23.86
CA GLY A 6 -31.93 -25.59 22.95
C GLY A 6 -30.61 -24.97 23.41
N SER A 7 -29.59 -25.03 22.55
CA SER A 7 -28.38 -24.24 22.69
C SER A 7 -28.63 -22.83 22.12
N HIS A 8 -28.81 -21.87 23.02
CA HIS A 8 -28.78 -20.45 22.73
C HIS A 8 -27.34 -20.05 22.36
N LEU A 9 -27.13 -19.58 21.12
CA LEU A 9 -25.85 -19.10 20.61
C LEU A 9 -25.86 -17.57 20.61
N GLU A 10 -25.20 -16.96 21.60
CA GLU A 10 -24.88 -15.53 21.55
C GLU A 10 -23.70 -15.28 20.59
N LEU A 11 -23.92 -14.39 19.62
CA LEU A 11 -22.90 -13.91 18.69
C LEU A 11 -22.12 -12.76 19.33
N HIS A 12 -20.85 -12.99 19.70
CA HIS A 12 -19.89 -11.92 19.94
C HIS A 12 -19.07 -11.60 18.66
N PRO A 13 -18.99 -10.33 18.23
CA PRO A 13 -18.26 -9.95 17.04
C PRO A 13 -16.79 -9.70 17.39
N LYS A 14 -15.91 -10.60 16.94
CA LYS A 14 -14.48 -10.36 16.65
C LYS A 14 -13.87 -11.68 16.13
N SER A 15 -14.28 -12.11 14.93
CA SER A 15 -13.66 -13.27 14.28
C SER A 15 -12.19 -12.99 13.96
N LYS A 16 -11.33 -13.56 14.79
CA LYS A 16 -9.92 -13.80 14.49
C LYS A 16 -9.85 -14.92 13.44
N THR A 17 -9.12 -14.66 12.37
CA THR A 17 -8.87 -15.56 11.26
C THR A 17 -8.33 -16.92 11.74
N VAL A 18 -8.99 -18.01 11.32
CA VAL A 18 -8.49 -19.38 11.42
C VAL A 18 -7.53 -19.64 10.26
N ARG A 19 -6.31 -20.12 10.52
CA ARG A 19 -5.41 -20.68 9.49
C ARG A 19 -4.74 -21.95 9.99
N VAL A 20 -4.78 -22.95 9.11
CA VAL A 20 -4.27 -24.33 9.25
C VAL A 20 -2.74 -24.34 9.41
N GLU A 21 -2.24 -25.19 10.31
CA GLU A 21 -0.82 -25.31 10.64
C GLU A 21 -0.02 -26.14 9.62
N ALA A 22 1.18 -25.64 9.30
CA ALA A 22 2.32 -26.48 8.93
C ALA A 22 3.39 -26.29 10.02
N GLN A 23 3.77 -27.40 10.66
CA GLN A 23 4.62 -27.45 11.85
C GLN A 23 6.10 -27.19 11.50
N SER A 24 6.54 -25.94 11.64
CA SER A 24 7.98 -25.59 11.76
C SER A 24 8.22 -24.10 12.12
N GLY A 25 7.19 -23.25 12.09
CA GLY A 25 7.35 -21.79 12.26
C GLY A 25 7.08 -21.19 13.66
N GLN A 26 6.90 -22.01 14.71
CA GLN A 26 6.35 -21.51 15.99
C GLN A 26 7.32 -20.64 16.82
N TYR A 27 8.63 -20.75 16.63
CA TYR A 27 9.61 -20.02 17.45
C TYR A 27 9.82 -18.57 16.98
N LEU A 28 9.89 -18.32 15.67
CA LEU A 28 10.10 -16.99 15.08
C LEU A 28 8.90 -16.03 15.23
N ARG A 29 7.73 -16.55 15.63
CA ARG A 29 6.47 -15.78 15.65
C ARG A 29 6.27 -14.99 16.94
N ARG A 30 6.81 -15.44 18.07
CA ARG A 30 6.64 -14.78 19.38
C ARG A 30 7.54 -13.56 19.57
N GLU A 31 8.78 -13.63 19.11
CA GLU A 31 9.72 -12.49 19.21
C GLU A 31 9.36 -11.37 18.23
N LYS A 32 9.00 -11.72 16.99
CA LYS A 32 8.67 -10.75 15.94
C LYS A 32 7.41 -9.92 16.26
N VAL A 33 6.42 -10.49 16.94
CA VAL A 33 5.21 -9.77 17.39
C VAL A 33 5.53 -8.78 18.52
N ARG A 34 6.44 -9.12 19.43
CA ARG A 34 6.87 -8.21 20.51
C ARG A 34 7.62 -6.99 19.97
N ASP A 35 8.51 -7.20 19.00
CA ASP A 35 9.27 -6.12 18.37
C ASP A 35 8.35 -5.16 17.59
N VAL A 36 7.40 -5.68 16.80
CA VAL A 36 6.39 -4.86 16.11
C VAL A 36 5.58 -4.01 17.11
N THR A 37 5.12 -4.60 18.21
CA THR A 37 4.33 -3.88 19.22
C THR A 37 5.13 -2.74 19.87
N GLN A 38 6.42 -2.95 20.14
CA GLN A 38 7.31 -1.90 20.68
C GLN A 38 7.56 -0.79 19.65
N ARG A 39 7.80 -1.15 18.38
CA ARG A 39 7.99 -0.18 17.29
C ARG A 39 6.73 0.65 17.04
N THR A 40 5.55 0.04 17.04
CA THR A 40 4.27 0.75 16.86
C THR A 40 4.03 1.76 17.98
N ARG A 41 4.41 1.43 19.22
CA ARG A 41 4.32 2.39 20.35
C ARG A 41 5.29 3.56 20.19
N ARG A 42 6.55 3.29 19.80
CA ARG A 42 7.58 4.33 19.60
C ARG A 42 7.32 5.23 18.40
N ASN A 43 6.76 4.67 17.33
CA ASN A 43 6.49 5.40 16.09
C ASN A 43 5.13 6.12 16.10
N ARG A 44 4.40 6.07 17.22
CA ARG A 44 3.13 6.78 17.34
C ARG A 44 3.40 8.28 17.42
N ILE A 45 2.92 9.00 16.41
CA ILE A 45 2.87 10.46 16.43
C ILE A 45 1.66 10.83 17.30
N VAL A 46 1.93 11.54 18.40
CA VAL A 46 0.90 11.95 19.37
C VAL A 46 0.62 13.45 19.27
N ALA A 47 1.59 14.23 18.79
CA ALA A 47 1.44 15.65 18.62
C ALA A 47 2.28 16.15 17.44
N LEU A 48 1.80 17.17 16.74
CA LEU A 48 2.51 17.92 15.70
C LEU A 48 2.22 19.40 15.89
N LYS A 49 3.07 20.27 15.34
CA LYS A 49 2.78 21.69 15.26
C LYS A 49 2.06 22.03 13.96
N ASP A 50 1.09 22.94 14.05
CA ASP A 50 0.43 23.55 12.90
C ASP A 50 1.32 24.62 12.23
N GLU A 51 0.82 25.24 11.17
CA GLU A 51 1.51 26.31 10.43
C GLU A 51 1.76 27.58 11.27
N LEU A 52 0.97 27.77 12.33
CA LEU A 52 1.09 28.90 13.27
C LEU A 52 2.03 28.57 14.44
N GLY A 53 2.55 27.34 14.51
CA GLY A 53 3.45 26.86 15.56
C GLY A 53 2.75 26.32 16.82
N ASN A 54 1.42 26.21 16.82
CA ASN A 54 0.64 25.65 17.92
C ASN A 54 0.69 24.13 17.93
N TRP A 55 0.63 23.52 19.11
CA TRP A 55 0.59 22.07 19.25
C TRP A 55 -0.82 21.52 19.04
N GLU A 56 -0.93 20.54 18.16
CA GLU A 56 -2.13 19.75 17.92
C GLU A 56 -1.91 18.32 18.38
N GLU A 57 -2.87 17.79 19.14
CA GLU A 57 -2.84 16.41 19.68
C GLU A 57 -4.06 15.59 19.25
N ASP A 58 -5.08 16.24 18.68
CA ASP A 58 -6.29 15.56 18.24
C ASP A 58 -6.00 14.69 17.01
N GLN A 59 -6.38 13.41 17.09
CA GLN A 59 -6.05 12.42 16.07
C GLN A 59 -6.72 12.70 14.71
N ALA A 60 -7.87 13.37 14.67
CA ALA A 60 -8.52 13.79 13.43
C ALA A 60 -7.78 15.00 12.84
N ILE A 61 -7.43 15.99 13.67
CA ILE A 61 -6.66 17.15 13.24
C ILE A 61 -5.28 16.73 12.70
N LEU A 62 -4.58 15.82 13.38
CA LEU A 62 -3.30 15.27 12.92
C LEU A 62 -3.41 14.54 11.57
N GLN A 63 -4.52 13.83 11.32
CA GLN A 63 -4.77 13.18 10.04
C GLN A 63 -5.01 14.20 8.92
N ASP A 64 -5.76 15.26 9.21
CA ASP A 64 -6.05 16.32 8.25
C ASP A 64 -4.80 17.14 7.93
N LEU A 65 -3.98 17.47 8.94
CA LEU A 65 -2.66 18.09 8.75
C LEU A 65 -1.79 17.23 7.81
N ALA A 66 -1.66 15.93 8.08
CA ALA A 66 -0.87 15.03 7.25
C ALA A 66 -1.43 14.93 5.82
N ARG A 67 -2.74 14.79 5.68
CA ARG A 67 -3.41 14.71 4.38
C ARG A 67 -3.17 15.98 3.57
N ASN A 68 -3.41 17.15 4.17
CA ASN A 68 -3.30 18.43 3.49
C ASN A 68 -1.86 18.72 3.08
N TYR A 69 -0.90 18.49 3.99
CA TYR A 69 0.51 18.65 3.72
C TYR A 69 0.96 17.82 2.51
N TYR A 70 0.70 16.50 2.51
CA TYR A 70 1.12 15.64 1.41
C TYR A 70 0.30 15.87 0.13
N ALA A 71 -0.98 16.25 0.24
CA ALA A 71 -1.76 16.64 -0.93
C ALA A 71 -1.18 17.87 -1.62
N GLN A 72 -0.76 18.89 -0.85
CA GLN A 72 -0.09 20.07 -1.38
C GLN A 72 1.31 19.74 -1.92
N LEU A 73 2.08 18.91 -1.22
CA LEU A 73 3.43 18.52 -1.62
C LEU A 73 3.44 17.78 -2.97
N TYR A 74 2.44 16.93 -3.21
CA TYR A 74 2.28 16.17 -4.45
C TYR A 74 1.32 16.83 -5.45
N LEU A 75 0.88 18.06 -5.20
CA LEU A 75 0.11 18.82 -6.17
C LEU A 75 1.04 19.23 -7.32
N ASP A 76 0.69 18.86 -8.53
CA ASP A 76 1.42 19.27 -9.72
C ASP A 76 1.08 20.72 -10.05
N ASN A 77 1.97 21.64 -9.67
CA ASN A 77 1.79 23.10 -9.81
C ASN A 77 2.60 23.70 -10.97
N GLY A 78 3.25 22.88 -11.80
CA GLY A 78 4.24 23.34 -12.77
C GLY A 78 4.08 22.77 -14.17
N ASP A 79 4.83 23.35 -15.11
CA ASP A 79 5.08 22.73 -16.40
C ASP A 79 6.17 21.67 -16.22
N PRO A 80 5.90 20.37 -16.44
CA PRO A 80 6.90 19.32 -16.33
C PRO A 80 8.12 19.56 -17.24
N ALA A 81 7.98 20.34 -18.32
CA ALA A 81 9.11 20.73 -19.19
C ALA A 81 10.03 21.79 -18.55
N ALA A 82 9.51 22.66 -17.68
CA ALA A 82 10.29 23.73 -17.06
C ALA A 82 11.28 23.24 -15.99
N SER A 83 11.11 22.00 -15.51
CA SER A 83 11.91 21.41 -14.42
C SER A 83 13.02 20.48 -14.92
N LEU A 84 13.07 20.18 -16.22
CA LEU A 84 14.07 19.28 -16.77
C LEU A 84 15.38 20.03 -17.03
N PRO A 85 16.52 19.55 -16.48
CA PRO A 85 17.82 20.07 -16.84
C PRO A 85 18.01 20.10 -18.36
N SER A 86 18.46 21.23 -18.91
CA SER A 86 18.89 21.29 -20.30
C SER A 86 20.10 20.35 -20.52
N GLY A 87 20.05 19.52 -21.56
CA GLY A 87 21.16 18.61 -21.91
C GLY A 87 20.81 17.12 -22.06
N PHE A 88 19.55 16.73 -21.96
CA PHE A 88 19.16 15.37 -22.38
C PHE A 88 19.28 15.24 -23.89
N SER A 89 20.06 14.26 -24.35
CA SER A 89 20.10 13.90 -25.76
C SER A 89 18.76 13.29 -26.17
N ASN A 90 18.30 13.58 -27.39
CA ASN A 90 17.15 12.89 -27.96
C ASN A 90 17.38 11.37 -27.93
N LEU A 91 16.35 10.62 -27.52
CA LEU A 91 16.37 9.17 -27.60
C LEU A 91 16.54 8.75 -29.07
N PRO A 92 17.43 7.79 -29.36
CA PRO A 92 17.55 7.27 -30.72
C PRO A 92 16.24 6.56 -31.10
N GLN A 93 15.90 6.60 -32.39
CA GLN A 93 14.61 6.15 -32.91
C GLN A 93 14.25 4.72 -32.47
N ASN A 94 15.22 3.80 -32.48
CA ASN A 94 15.02 2.41 -32.06
C ASN A 94 14.69 2.28 -30.56
N ALA A 95 15.23 3.15 -29.71
CA ALA A 95 14.91 3.16 -28.28
C ALA A 95 13.52 3.74 -28.05
N TRP A 96 13.14 4.77 -28.82
CA TRP A 96 11.79 5.32 -28.79
C TRP A 96 10.74 4.30 -29.22
N GLU A 97 10.99 3.59 -30.33
CA GLU A 97 10.15 2.50 -30.81
C GLU A 97 10.01 1.43 -29.73
N ALA A 98 11.11 1.02 -29.11
CA ALA A 98 11.06 0.02 -28.03
C ALA A 98 10.24 0.46 -26.81
N LEU A 99 10.31 1.72 -26.42
CA LEU A 99 9.55 2.28 -25.30
C LEU A 99 8.06 2.48 -25.60
N THR A 100 7.69 2.59 -26.87
CA THR A 100 6.32 2.84 -27.33
C THR A 100 5.60 1.59 -27.81
N MET A 101 6.29 0.44 -27.81
CA MET A 101 5.66 -0.86 -28.06
C MET A 101 4.60 -1.20 -27.01
N ASN A 102 3.62 -1.99 -27.42
CA ASN A 102 2.62 -2.51 -26.50
C ASN A 102 3.24 -3.49 -25.51
N VAL A 103 2.87 -3.34 -24.24
CA VAL A 103 3.28 -4.25 -23.16
C VAL A 103 2.65 -5.63 -23.37
N THR A 104 3.47 -6.67 -23.23
CA THR A 104 3.10 -8.08 -23.35
C THR A 104 2.54 -8.65 -22.04
N ASP A 105 1.82 -9.77 -22.13
CA ASP A 105 1.29 -10.46 -20.94
C ASP A 105 2.42 -10.99 -20.04
N ASP A 106 3.53 -11.43 -20.64
CA ASP A 106 4.72 -11.85 -19.92
C ASP A 106 5.34 -10.69 -19.15
N GLU A 107 5.41 -9.49 -19.72
CA GLU A 107 5.91 -8.30 -19.01
C GLU A 107 5.04 -7.94 -17.81
N PHE A 108 3.72 -8.06 -17.91
CA PHE A 108 2.82 -7.88 -16.77
C PHE A 108 3.10 -8.90 -15.66
N TYR A 109 3.26 -10.18 -16.02
CA TYR A 109 3.61 -11.20 -15.05
C TYR A 109 4.98 -10.94 -14.41
N GLN A 110 6.00 -10.61 -15.21
CA GLN A 110 7.34 -10.33 -14.71
C GLN A 110 7.36 -9.13 -13.76
N ALA A 111 6.58 -8.08 -14.04
CA ALA A 111 6.42 -6.95 -13.12
C ALA A 111 5.86 -7.41 -11.76
N VAL A 112 4.86 -8.29 -11.75
CA VAL A 112 4.30 -8.86 -10.51
C VAL A 112 5.30 -9.77 -9.82
N ALA A 113 6.02 -10.61 -10.57
CA ALA A 113 7.03 -11.53 -10.08
C ALA A 113 8.24 -10.81 -9.46
N ALA A 114 8.61 -9.64 -9.98
CA ALA A 114 9.71 -8.81 -9.48
C ALA A 114 9.39 -8.09 -8.15
N MET A 115 8.10 -7.92 -7.82
CA MET A 115 7.71 -7.26 -6.56
C MET A 115 8.23 -8.01 -5.33
N GLY A 116 8.67 -7.31 -4.28
CA GLY A 116 9.02 -7.95 -3.01
C GLY A 116 7.79 -8.65 -2.38
N SER A 117 7.88 -9.95 -2.09
CA SER A 117 6.74 -10.76 -1.63
C SER A 117 6.10 -10.25 -0.32
N LEU A 118 6.90 -9.66 0.57
CA LEU A 118 6.46 -9.16 1.89
C LEU A 118 6.38 -7.63 1.95
N LYS A 119 6.14 -6.97 0.81
CA LYS A 119 5.82 -5.53 0.78
C LYS A 119 4.49 -5.26 1.49
N ALA A 120 4.31 -4.01 1.93
CA ALA A 120 3.10 -3.58 2.61
C ALA A 120 1.86 -3.87 1.75
N PRO A 121 0.77 -4.38 2.34
CA PRO A 121 -0.47 -4.61 1.61
C PRO A 121 -1.15 -3.30 1.24
N GLY A 122 -1.99 -3.35 0.21
CA GLY A 122 -2.91 -2.25 -0.10
C GLY A 122 -4.07 -2.19 0.89
N LYS A 123 -5.08 -1.37 0.58
CA LYS A 123 -6.34 -1.30 1.34
C LYS A 123 -7.12 -2.62 1.37
N ASP A 124 -6.82 -3.51 0.44
CA ASP A 124 -7.36 -4.86 0.31
C ASP A 124 -6.76 -5.85 1.32
N GLY A 125 -5.66 -5.49 1.99
CA GLY A 125 -4.94 -6.38 2.90
C GLY A 125 -4.11 -7.46 2.18
N LEU A 126 -4.01 -7.43 0.85
CA LEU A 126 -3.27 -8.40 0.05
C LEU A 126 -1.89 -7.86 -0.27
N ASN A 127 -0.86 -8.68 -0.06
CA ASN A 127 0.52 -8.36 -0.42
C ASN A 127 0.90 -9.02 -1.75
N PRO A 128 2.03 -8.65 -2.37
CA PRO A 128 2.45 -9.24 -3.64
C PRO A 128 2.59 -10.77 -3.62
N LEU A 129 2.87 -11.39 -2.46
CA LEU A 129 2.93 -12.84 -2.35
C LEU A 129 1.61 -13.52 -2.73
N PHE A 130 0.47 -12.92 -2.38
CA PHE A 130 -0.85 -13.44 -2.78
C PHE A 130 -0.96 -13.51 -4.31
N TYR A 131 -0.69 -12.39 -4.99
CA TYR A 131 -0.80 -12.29 -6.45
C TYR A 131 0.14 -13.26 -7.17
N LYS A 132 1.35 -13.47 -6.65
CA LYS A 132 2.29 -14.47 -7.18
C LYS A 132 1.79 -15.91 -7.00
N LYS A 133 1.24 -16.23 -5.82
CA LYS A 133 0.81 -17.59 -5.48
C LYS A 133 -0.52 -17.96 -6.13
N CYS A 134 -1.38 -16.99 -6.37
CA CYS A 134 -2.70 -17.17 -6.94
C CYS A 134 -2.78 -16.72 -8.40
N TRP A 135 -1.65 -16.55 -9.09
CA TRP A 135 -1.59 -16.01 -10.45
C TRP A 135 -2.45 -16.79 -11.45
N GLU A 136 -2.49 -18.12 -11.33
CA GLU A 136 -3.35 -18.97 -12.16
C GLU A 136 -4.84 -18.60 -12.08
N PHE A 137 -5.28 -18.04 -10.95
CA PHE A 137 -6.67 -17.64 -10.72
C PHE A 137 -6.92 -16.17 -11.05
N VAL A 138 -6.01 -15.27 -10.67
CA VAL A 138 -6.23 -13.81 -10.75
C VAL A 138 -5.49 -13.14 -11.91
N GLY A 139 -4.51 -13.81 -12.52
CA GLY A 139 -3.57 -13.22 -13.47
C GLY A 139 -4.24 -12.70 -14.73
N LYS A 140 -5.23 -13.42 -15.26
CA LYS A 140 -6.00 -13.00 -16.43
C LYS A 140 -6.73 -11.67 -16.19
N ASP A 141 -7.40 -11.56 -15.05
CA ASP A 141 -8.15 -10.34 -14.68
C ASP A 141 -7.19 -9.18 -14.40
N MET A 142 -6.04 -9.45 -13.78
CA MET A 142 -5.00 -8.45 -13.55
C MET A 142 -4.41 -7.90 -14.86
N ILE A 143 -4.08 -8.77 -15.81
CA ILE A 143 -3.58 -8.39 -17.14
C ILE A 143 -4.64 -7.57 -17.87
N GLN A 144 -5.89 -8.04 -17.89
CA GLN A 144 -6.98 -7.32 -18.56
C GLN A 144 -7.18 -5.92 -17.96
N PHE A 145 -7.12 -5.81 -16.63
CA PHE A 145 -7.20 -4.53 -15.95
C PHE A 145 -6.01 -3.62 -16.31
N ALA A 146 -4.78 -4.15 -16.29
CA ALA A 146 -3.58 -3.39 -16.61
C ALA A 146 -3.59 -2.89 -18.06
N ARG A 147 -3.98 -3.74 -19.02
CA ARG A 147 -4.21 -3.35 -20.42
C ARG A 147 -5.26 -2.25 -20.53
N SER A 148 -6.37 -2.37 -19.82
CA SER A 148 -7.42 -1.34 -19.84
C SER A 148 -6.94 0.02 -19.34
N CYS A 149 -6.00 0.04 -18.40
CA CYS A 149 -5.33 1.24 -17.90
C CYS A 149 -4.29 1.78 -18.89
N TRP A 150 -3.62 0.91 -19.65
CA TRP A 150 -2.70 1.32 -20.71
C TRP A 150 -3.45 2.03 -21.85
N GLU A 151 -4.61 1.51 -22.24
CA GLU A 151 -5.49 2.10 -23.25
C GLU A 151 -6.17 3.39 -22.77
N ASP A 152 -6.59 3.43 -21.50
CA ASP A 152 -7.21 4.59 -20.86
C ASP A 152 -6.58 4.86 -19.48
N PRO A 153 -5.52 5.71 -19.42
CA PRO A 153 -4.80 6.01 -18.19
C PRO A 153 -5.68 6.51 -17.04
N ARG A 154 -6.86 7.06 -17.34
CA ARG A 154 -7.82 7.55 -16.32
C ARG A 154 -8.36 6.41 -15.46
N LYS A 155 -8.40 5.17 -15.95
CA LYS A 155 -8.89 4.01 -15.19
C LYS A 155 -8.01 3.67 -13.98
N VAL A 156 -6.74 4.07 -14.00
CA VAL A 156 -5.82 3.90 -12.87
C VAL A 156 -6.34 4.60 -11.61
N LYS A 157 -7.12 5.69 -11.75
CA LYS A 157 -7.74 6.40 -10.61
C LYS A 157 -8.59 5.48 -9.72
N ARG A 158 -9.17 4.40 -10.28
CA ARG A 158 -9.99 3.42 -9.53
C ARG A 158 -9.17 2.65 -8.49
N VAL A 159 -7.87 2.48 -8.73
CA VAL A 159 -6.95 1.71 -7.87
C VAL A 159 -5.93 2.58 -7.15
N ASN A 160 -5.74 3.84 -7.56
CA ASN A 160 -4.86 4.83 -6.91
C ASN A 160 -5.37 5.36 -5.55
N ALA A 161 -6.13 4.57 -4.80
CA ALA A 161 -6.46 4.90 -3.42
C ALA A 161 -5.23 4.63 -2.54
N THR A 162 -4.56 5.70 -2.11
CA THR A 162 -3.33 5.62 -1.30
C THR A 162 -3.64 5.62 0.19
N ILE A 163 -2.92 4.80 0.95
CA ILE A 163 -2.89 4.86 2.41
C ILE A 163 -1.65 5.67 2.81
N LEU A 164 -1.85 6.77 3.53
CA LEU A 164 -0.76 7.53 4.12
C LEU A 164 -0.34 6.86 5.43
N VAL A 165 0.95 6.53 5.52
CA VAL A 165 1.57 5.99 6.74
C VAL A 165 2.79 6.86 7.06
N LEU A 166 2.72 7.57 8.18
CA LEU A 166 3.83 8.37 8.66
C LEU A 166 4.86 7.47 9.34
N ILE A 167 6.10 7.54 8.87
CA ILE A 167 7.23 6.82 9.45
C ILE A 167 8.19 7.87 10.01
N PRO A 168 8.21 8.08 11.34
CA PRO A 168 9.14 9.02 11.96
C PRO A 168 10.58 8.66 11.64
N LYS A 169 11.35 9.61 11.10
CA LYS A 169 12.80 9.48 10.90
C LYS A 169 13.61 9.88 12.14
N VAL A 170 12.97 10.59 13.07
CA VAL A 170 13.55 11.02 14.35
C VAL A 170 12.67 10.54 15.50
N ALA A 171 13.24 10.46 16.70
CA ALA A 171 12.54 9.90 17.88
C ALA A 171 11.29 10.70 18.30
N LYS A 172 11.27 12.01 18.03
CA LYS A 172 10.17 12.91 18.40
C LYS A 172 9.93 13.89 17.24
N PRO A 173 9.20 13.49 16.19
CA PRO A 173 8.83 14.41 15.13
C PRO A 173 7.88 15.48 15.69
N THR A 174 8.08 16.73 15.31
CA THR A 174 7.26 17.87 15.77
C THR A 174 6.53 18.57 14.62
N LEU A 175 6.88 18.23 13.37
CA LEU A 175 6.40 18.84 12.13
C LEU A 175 6.25 17.74 11.06
N LEU A 176 5.50 18.04 10.01
CA LEU A 176 5.35 17.20 8.81
C LEU A 176 6.40 17.52 7.74
#